data_AF-A0A9D4HKM0-F1
#
_entry.id   AF-A0A9D4HKM0-F1
#
_cell.length_a   1.000
_cell.length_b   1.000
_cell.length_c   1.000
_cell.angle_alpha   90.00
_cell.angle_beta   90.00
_cell.angle_gamma   90.00
#
_symmetry.space_group_name_H-M   'P 1'
#
loop_
_entity.id
_entity.type
_entity.pdbx_description
1 polymer ?
#
loop_
_entity_poly.entity_id
_entity_poly.type
_entity_poly.pdbx_seq_one_letter_code
_entity_poly.pdbx_strand_id
1 'polypeptide(L)'
;MAKYEPDEVEYSCSDQRDVLIENLPKSFMALVDKLTEQETKIKELTKRQDQVIVDNTPLIDLKKSELIKEVDYLRSMVSTLERRVTLLEEKQQAGPGAVAFFATVSDDIGHLHDRQRILFDNVLTNTGDAYNEHNGTFVAPVAGLYVFSTTLMSSKG
;
A
#
# COMPACT_ATOMS: atom_id res chain seq x y z
N MET A 1 -55.10 -19.79 -100.93
CA MET A 1 -54.21 -20.10 -99.79
C MET A 1 -54.08 -18.83 -98.95
N ALA A 2 -54.30 -18.95 -97.64
CA ALA A 2 -54.63 -17.87 -96.72
C ALA A 2 -53.51 -16.84 -96.54
N LYS A 3 -53.90 -15.57 -96.39
CA LYS A 3 -53.03 -14.47 -95.95
C LYS A 3 -52.82 -14.60 -94.44
N TYR A 4 -51.57 -14.56 -94.01
CA TYR A 4 -51.18 -14.51 -92.60
C TYR A 4 -50.48 -13.15 -92.38
N GLU A 5 -51.14 -12.24 -91.69
CA GLU A 5 -50.57 -11.01 -91.14
C GLU A 5 -50.29 -11.27 -89.65
N PRO A 6 -49.05 -11.22 -89.17
CA PRO A 6 -48.78 -11.31 -87.75
C PRO A 6 -48.98 -9.93 -87.10
N ASP A 7 -49.85 -9.87 -86.09
CA ASP A 7 -49.95 -8.72 -85.19
C ASP A 7 -48.64 -8.60 -84.39
N GLU A 8 -47.77 -7.66 -84.77
CA GLU A 8 -46.67 -7.22 -83.92
C GLU A 8 -47.25 -6.42 -82.75
N VAL A 9 -47.57 -7.12 -81.65
CA VAL A 9 -47.79 -6.46 -80.36
C VAL A 9 -46.43 -5.97 -79.89
N GLU A 10 -46.16 -4.70 -80.18
CA GLU A 10 -45.01 -3.93 -79.70
C GLU A 10 -45.11 -3.81 -78.16
N TYR A 11 -44.53 -4.80 -77.45
CA TYR A 11 -44.35 -4.68 -76.00
C TYR A 11 -43.29 -3.62 -75.74
N SER A 12 -43.75 -2.42 -75.38
CA SER A 12 -42.93 -1.29 -74.91
C SER A 12 -41.97 -1.76 -73.80
N CYS A 13 -40.70 -1.93 -74.17
CA CYS A 13 -39.59 -2.20 -73.24
C CYS A 13 -39.20 -0.93 -72.44
N SER A 14 -40.00 0.13 -72.53
CA SER A 14 -39.78 1.44 -71.92
C SER A 14 -40.33 1.52 -70.50
N ASP A 15 -41.45 0.84 -70.20
CA ASP A 15 -42.15 1.00 -68.92
C ASP A 15 -41.43 0.36 -67.71
N GLN A 16 -40.55 -0.61 -67.93
CA GLN A 16 -39.81 -1.28 -66.84
C GLN A 16 -38.44 -0.64 -66.55
N ARG A 17 -37.90 0.19 -67.46
CA ARG A 17 -36.64 0.92 -67.23
C ARG A 17 -36.87 2.17 -66.37
N ASP A 18 -37.98 2.87 -66.56
CA ASP A 18 -38.26 4.12 -65.83
C ASP A 18 -38.62 3.88 -64.35
N VAL A 19 -39.24 2.75 -64.01
CA VAL A 19 -39.54 2.36 -62.61
C VAL A 19 -38.28 2.00 -61.81
N LEU A 20 -37.25 1.46 -62.46
CA LEU A 20 -35.97 1.17 -61.80
C LEU A 20 -35.13 2.43 -61.59
N ILE A 21 -35.27 3.45 -62.44
CA ILE A 21 -34.45 4.67 -62.39
C ILE A 21 -34.98 5.69 -61.36
N GLU A 22 -36.28 5.74 -61.08
CA GLU A 22 -36.86 6.69 -60.11
C GLU A 22 -36.79 6.23 -58.64
N ASN A 23 -36.67 4.93 -58.39
CA ASN A 23 -36.58 4.35 -57.03
C ASN A 23 -35.14 4.24 -56.48
N LEU A 24 -34.14 4.30 -57.36
CA LEU A 24 -32.72 4.31 -57.00
C LEU A 24 -32.28 5.57 -56.23
N PRO A 25 -32.70 6.80 -56.59
CA PRO A 25 -32.33 8.00 -55.83
C PRO A 25 -33.07 8.11 -54.49
N LYS A 26 -34.35 7.70 -54.40
CA LYS A 26 -35.14 7.79 -53.15
C LYS A 26 -34.62 6.85 -52.06
N SER A 27 -34.27 5.62 -52.41
CA SER A 27 -33.71 4.65 -51.47
C SER A 27 -32.30 5.04 -50.99
N PHE A 28 -31.48 5.60 -51.88
CA PHE A 28 -30.16 6.13 -51.53
C PHE A 28 -30.28 7.32 -50.57
N MET A 29 -31.17 8.28 -50.84
CA MET A 29 -31.39 9.43 -49.95
C MET A 29 -31.89 8.99 -48.58
N ALA A 30 -32.81 8.02 -48.51
CA ALA A 30 -33.27 7.46 -47.23
C ALA A 30 -32.14 6.76 -46.45
N LEU A 31 -31.14 6.19 -47.15
CA LEU A 31 -29.96 5.60 -46.52
C LEU A 31 -29.00 6.68 -46.00
N VAL A 32 -28.82 7.77 -46.76
CA VAL A 32 -28.05 8.95 -46.33
C VAL A 32 -28.66 9.58 -45.07
N ASP A 33 -29.99 9.77 -45.05
CA ASP A 33 -30.68 10.31 -43.87
C ASP A 33 -30.48 9.42 -42.64
N LYS A 34 -30.63 8.10 -42.79
CA LYS A 34 -30.35 7.14 -41.71
C LYS A 34 -28.90 7.18 -41.26
N LEU A 35 -27.95 7.37 -42.17
CA LEU A 35 -26.53 7.48 -41.84
C LEU A 35 -26.27 8.73 -40.99
N THR A 36 -26.83 9.88 -41.38
CA THR A 36 -26.69 11.12 -40.62
C THR A 36 -27.38 11.04 -39.24
N GLU A 37 -28.52 10.36 -39.14
CA GLU A 37 -29.18 10.10 -37.86
C GLU A 37 -28.32 9.22 -36.95
N GLN A 38 -27.67 8.18 -37.50
CA GLN A 38 -26.73 7.37 -36.71
C GLN A 38 -25.50 8.16 -36.26
N GLU A 39 -24.94 9.01 -37.12
CA GLU A 39 -23.81 9.87 -36.74
C GLU A 39 -24.17 10.83 -35.61
N THR A 40 -25.37 11.40 -35.61
CA THR A 40 -25.83 12.27 -34.52
C THR A 40 -26.05 11.50 -33.21
N LYS A 41 -26.66 10.30 -33.27
CA LYS A 41 -26.79 9.41 -32.11
C LYS A 41 -25.43 9.02 -31.53
N ILE A 42 -24.45 8.70 -32.38
CA ILE A 42 -23.09 8.37 -31.94
C ILE A 42 -22.48 9.55 -31.20
N LYS A 43 -22.55 10.78 -31.75
CA LYS A 43 -22.04 11.98 -31.09
C LYS A 43 -22.68 12.22 -29.73
N GLU A 44 -24.00 12.03 -29.63
CA GLU A 44 -24.71 12.21 -28.36
C GLU A 44 -24.34 11.15 -27.32
N LEU A 45 -24.22 9.88 -27.73
CA LEU A 45 -23.77 8.80 -26.85
C LEU A 45 -22.36 9.03 -26.34
N THR A 46 -21.43 9.47 -27.21
CA THR A 46 -20.06 9.83 -26.79
C THR A 46 -20.09 10.95 -25.75
N LYS A 47 -20.89 11.99 -25.97
CA LYS A 47 -21.04 13.10 -25.00
C LYS A 47 -21.58 12.61 -23.64
N ARG A 48 -22.57 11.71 -23.64
CA ARG A 48 -23.11 11.12 -22.40
C ARG A 48 -22.06 10.27 -21.69
N GLN A 49 -21.28 9.49 -22.45
CA GLN A 49 -20.20 8.69 -21.90
C GLN A 49 -19.13 9.56 -21.24
N ASP A 50 -18.72 10.65 -21.89
CA ASP A 50 -17.75 11.60 -21.33
C ASP A 50 -18.29 12.27 -20.06
N GLN A 51 -19.56 12.67 -20.05
CA GLN A 51 -20.18 13.26 -18.87
C GLN A 51 -20.17 12.29 -17.67
N VAL A 52 -20.51 11.03 -17.90
CA VAL A 52 -20.47 9.98 -16.86
C VAL A 52 -19.05 9.77 -16.34
N ILE A 53 -18.03 9.90 -17.19
CA ILE A 53 -16.62 9.84 -16.76
C ILE A 53 -16.30 11.04 -15.87
N VAL A 54 -16.63 12.27 -16.30
CA VAL A 54 -16.36 13.49 -15.52
C VAL A 54 -17.06 13.44 -14.16
N ASP A 55 -18.32 13.03 -14.10
CA ASP A 55 -19.09 13.01 -12.85
C ASP A 55 -18.59 11.96 -11.85
N ASN A 56 -18.10 10.81 -12.35
CA ASN A 56 -17.61 9.73 -11.48
C ASN A 56 -16.13 9.91 -11.06
N THR A 57 -15.33 10.66 -11.82
CA THR A 57 -13.89 10.84 -11.55
C THR A 57 -13.61 11.39 -10.14
N PRO A 58 -14.29 12.44 -9.64
CA PRO A 58 -14.06 12.97 -8.29
C PRO A 58 -14.36 11.97 -7.18
N LEU A 59 -15.39 11.13 -7.36
CA LEU A 59 -15.77 10.12 -6.39
C LEU A 59 -14.73 9.00 -6.31
N ILE A 60 -14.17 8.61 -7.45
CA ILE A 60 -13.06 7.64 -7.54
C ILE A 60 -11.82 8.21 -6.86
N ASP A 61 -11.49 9.47 -7.12
CA ASP A 61 -10.35 10.15 -6.51
C ASP A 61 -10.51 10.30 -4.99
N LEU A 62 -11.72 10.62 -4.52
CA LEU A 62 -12.02 10.72 -3.10
C LEU A 62 -11.82 9.37 -2.40
N LYS A 63 -12.44 8.30 -2.91
CA LYS A 63 -12.27 6.94 -2.38
C LYS A 63 -10.82 6.47 -2.43
N LYS A 64 -10.11 6.81 -3.50
CA LYS A 64 -8.67 6.51 -3.63
C LYS A 64 -7.86 7.23 -2.55
N SER A 65 -8.17 8.51 -2.28
CA SER A 65 -7.48 9.28 -1.24
C SER A 65 -7.71 8.72 0.17
N GLU A 66 -8.93 8.25 0.45
CA GLU A 66 -9.28 7.62 1.73
C GLU A 66 -8.56 6.27 1.89
N LEU A 67 -8.55 5.46 0.83
CA LEU A 67 -7.84 4.19 0.82
C LEU A 67 -6.32 4.36 0.99
N ILE A 68 -5.73 5.39 0.40
CA ILE A 68 -4.30 5.71 0.57
C ILE A 68 -3.99 6.04 2.03
N LYS A 69 -4.83 6.87 2.69
CA LYS A 69 -4.65 7.21 4.11
C LYS A 69 -4.71 5.98 5.01
N GLU A 70 -5.63 5.06 4.74
CA GLU A 70 -5.76 3.83 5.52
C GLU A 70 -4.55 2.92 5.33
N VAL A 71 -4.07 2.77 4.09
CA VAL A 71 -2.86 1.99 3.79
C VAL A 71 -1.64 2.58 4.50
N ASP A 72 -1.49 3.90 4.53
CA ASP A 72 -0.37 4.56 5.21
C ASP A 72 -0.47 4.42 6.72
N TYR A 73 -1.67 4.53 7.30
CA TYR A 73 -1.91 4.27 8.72
C TYR A 73 -1.54 2.84 9.11
N LEU A 74 -2.03 1.85 8.35
CA LEU A 74 -1.74 0.44 8.61
C LEU A 74 -0.24 0.13 8.49
N ARG A 75 0.45 0.68 7.49
CA ARG A 75 1.91 0.56 7.35
C ARG A 75 2.65 1.10 8.57
N SER A 76 2.24 2.25 9.08
CA SER A 76 2.83 2.83 10.29
C SER A 76 2.61 1.95 11.52
N MET A 77 1.41 1.39 11.66
CA MET A 77 1.09 0.47 12.75
C MET A 77 1.90 -0.83 12.67
N VAL A 78 2.04 -1.41 11.47
CA VAL A 78 2.88 -2.59 11.23
C VAL A 78 4.33 -2.31 11.63
N SER A 79 4.92 -1.20 11.18
CA SER A 79 6.29 -0.83 11.55
C SER A 79 6.47 -0.68 13.07
N THR A 80 5.47 -0.10 13.74
CA THR A 80 5.49 0.04 15.21
C THR A 80 5.41 -1.32 15.91
N LEU A 81 4.54 -2.21 15.42
CA LEU A 81 4.39 -3.56 15.98
C LEU A 81 5.63 -4.41 15.76
N GLU A 82 6.23 -4.36 14.56
CA GLU A 82 7.49 -5.03 14.25
C GLU A 82 8.59 -4.59 15.22
N ARG A 83 8.74 -3.28 15.47
CA ARG A 83 9.70 -2.78 16.45
C ARG A 83 9.46 -3.32 17.85
N ARG A 84 8.19 -3.42 18.27
CA ARG A 84 7.84 -3.99 19.58
C ARG A 84 8.17 -5.48 19.65
N VAL A 85 7.94 -6.23 18.58
CA VAL A 85 8.30 -7.66 18.50
C VAL A 85 9.81 -7.82 18.63
N THR A 86 10.61 -7.08 17.87
CA THR A 86 12.08 -7.13 17.98
C THR A 86 12.57 -6.84 19.40
N LEU A 87 12.06 -5.78 20.04
CA LEU A 87 12.43 -5.44 21.41
C LEU A 87 12.03 -6.51 22.44
N LEU A 88 10.91 -7.20 22.22
CA LEU A 88 10.48 -8.29 23.10
C LEU A 88 11.29 -9.56 22.87
N GLU A 89 11.66 -9.86 21.62
CA GLU A 89 12.52 -10.99 21.27
C GLU A 89 13.94 -10.79 21.84
N GLU A 90 14.51 -9.58 21.74
CA GLU A 90 15.79 -9.23 22.38
C GLU A 90 15.74 -9.43 23.89
N LYS A 91 14.63 -9.06 24.54
CA LYS A 91 14.43 -9.29 25.98
C LYS A 91 14.27 -10.78 26.33
N GLN A 92 13.82 -11.62 25.40
CA GLN A 92 13.63 -13.06 25.61
C GLN A 92 14.88 -13.90 25.30
N GLN A 93 15.86 -13.38 24.53
CA GLN A 93 17.12 -14.07 24.27
C GLN A 93 17.98 -14.24 25.53
N ALA A 94 17.80 -13.38 26.53
CA ALA A 94 18.10 -13.72 27.90
C ALA A 94 17.00 -14.67 28.39
N GLY A 95 17.26 -15.98 28.39
CA GLY A 95 16.26 -16.99 28.76
C GLY A 95 15.49 -16.63 30.05
N PRO A 96 14.23 -17.08 30.21
CA PRO A 96 13.38 -16.68 31.32
C PRO A 96 14.09 -16.93 32.67
N GLY A 97 14.45 -15.85 33.36
CA GLY A 97 15.17 -15.88 34.64
C GLY A 97 16.69 -15.77 34.57
N ALA A 98 17.30 -15.50 33.41
CA ALA A 98 18.72 -15.18 33.33
C ALA A 98 18.99 -13.84 34.04
N VAL A 99 19.92 -13.85 34.98
CA VAL A 99 20.37 -12.67 35.72
C VAL A 99 21.88 -12.57 35.60
N ALA A 100 22.38 -11.47 35.05
CA ALA A 100 23.81 -11.23 34.91
C ALA A 100 24.08 -9.72 34.84
N PHE A 101 25.13 -9.26 35.52
CA PHE A 101 25.59 -7.89 35.36
C PHE A 101 27.11 -7.83 35.22
N PHE A 102 27.58 -6.82 34.49
CA PHE A 102 28.99 -6.48 34.39
C PHE A 102 29.10 -4.96 34.31
N ALA A 103 29.84 -4.37 35.24
CA ALA A 103 30.00 -2.93 35.35
C ALA A 103 31.44 -2.58 35.71
N THR A 104 31.90 -1.43 35.24
CA THR A 104 33.21 -0.85 35.53
C THR A 104 33.03 0.50 36.21
N VAL A 105 34.11 1.01 36.80
CA VAL A 105 34.17 2.41 37.20
C VAL A 105 34.64 3.23 35.99
N SER A 106 33.95 4.33 35.67
CA SER A 106 34.32 5.21 34.55
C SER A 106 35.60 6.01 34.82
N ASP A 107 35.75 6.49 36.05
CA ASP A 107 36.84 7.39 36.48
C ASP A 107 37.62 6.80 37.66
N ASP A 108 38.87 7.24 37.83
CA ASP A 108 39.68 6.86 38.99
C ASP A 108 39.05 7.37 40.29
N ILE A 109 38.85 6.49 41.26
CA ILE A 109 38.28 6.86 42.56
C ILE A 109 39.39 7.32 43.50
N GLY A 110 39.55 8.64 43.63
CA GLY A 110 40.44 9.25 44.60
C GLY A 110 39.89 9.20 46.02
N HIS A 111 40.79 9.11 47.01
CA HIS A 111 40.50 9.30 48.44
C HIS A 111 39.30 8.52 48.97
N LEU A 112 39.31 7.19 48.83
CA LEU A 112 38.30 6.32 49.44
C LEU A 112 38.27 6.51 50.97
N HIS A 113 37.11 6.90 51.49
CA HIS A 113 36.86 6.98 52.93
C HIS A 113 36.51 5.60 53.51
N ASP A 114 36.65 5.45 54.83
CA ASP A 114 36.26 4.20 55.50
C ASP A 114 34.78 3.89 55.24
N ARG A 115 34.50 2.64 54.86
CA ARG A 115 33.16 2.12 54.50
C ARG A 115 32.49 2.81 53.31
N GLN A 116 33.23 3.55 52.49
CA GLN A 116 32.69 4.09 51.25
C GLN A 116 32.32 2.97 50.27
N ARG A 117 31.11 3.06 49.70
CA ARG A 117 30.66 2.16 48.64
C ARG A 117 31.32 2.57 47.32
N ILE A 118 31.88 1.59 46.61
CA ILE A 118 32.38 1.78 45.24
C ILE A 118 31.18 1.72 44.28
N LEU A 119 31.01 2.78 43.49
CA LEU A 119 29.99 2.85 42.45
C LEU A 119 30.63 2.41 41.13
N PHE A 120 30.16 1.29 40.57
CA PHE A 120 30.51 0.91 39.20
C PHE A 120 29.42 1.50 38.29
N ASP A 121 29.65 2.74 37.89
CA ASP A 121 28.70 3.61 37.20
C ASP A 121 28.57 3.31 35.69
N ASN A 122 29.55 2.62 35.11
CA ASN A 122 29.50 2.22 33.71
C ASN A 122 29.04 0.77 33.56
N VAL A 123 27.75 0.57 33.24
CA VAL A 123 27.14 -0.74 33.07
C VAL A 123 27.27 -1.24 31.63
N LEU A 124 27.95 -2.38 31.46
CA LEU A 124 28.16 -3.04 30.16
C LEU A 124 27.08 -4.09 29.89
N THR A 125 26.66 -4.80 30.94
CA THR A 125 25.59 -5.81 30.88
C THR A 125 24.74 -5.70 32.15
N ASN A 126 23.41 -5.76 32.03
CA ASN A 126 22.47 -5.81 33.18
C ASN A 126 21.22 -6.63 32.85
N THR A 127 21.44 -7.89 32.51
CA THR A 127 20.37 -8.85 32.24
C THR A 127 19.58 -9.12 33.52
N GLY A 128 18.26 -8.94 33.44
CA GLY A 128 17.36 -9.06 34.59
C GLY A 128 17.27 -7.80 35.46
N ASP A 129 17.90 -6.69 35.05
CA ASP A 129 17.83 -5.37 35.69
C ASP A 129 18.07 -5.41 37.21
N ALA A 130 19.03 -6.25 37.61
CA ALA A 130 19.29 -6.57 39.00
C ALA A 130 20.36 -5.67 39.63
N TYR A 131 21.15 -4.94 38.82
CA TYR A 131 22.15 -3.99 39.29
C TYR A 131 21.70 -2.55 39.07
N ASN A 132 21.93 -1.69 40.06
CA ASN A 132 21.63 -0.26 39.98
C ASN A 132 22.93 0.56 39.95
N GLU A 133 23.21 1.22 38.83
CA GLU A 133 24.44 2.01 38.59
C GLU A 133 24.51 3.32 39.37
N HIS A 134 23.38 3.83 39.90
CA HIS A 134 23.36 5.09 40.66
C HIS A 134 23.69 4.89 42.14
N ASN A 135 23.52 3.67 42.65
CA ASN A 135 23.83 3.36 44.04
C ASN A 135 24.75 2.14 44.20
N GLY A 136 25.12 1.44 43.14
CA GLY A 136 26.07 0.33 43.16
C GLY A 136 25.53 -0.94 43.82
N THR A 137 24.21 -1.11 43.88
CA THR A 137 23.57 -2.22 44.58
C THR A 137 23.06 -3.26 43.60
N PHE A 138 23.42 -4.53 43.83
CA PHE A 138 22.77 -5.67 43.21
C PHE A 138 21.63 -6.17 44.12
N VAL A 139 20.44 -6.35 43.55
CA VAL A 139 19.26 -6.94 44.21
C VAL A 139 18.87 -8.21 43.45
N ALA A 140 18.98 -9.36 44.11
CA ALA A 140 18.60 -10.63 43.51
C ALA A 140 17.09 -10.65 43.18
N PRO A 141 16.68 -10.73 41.91
CA PRO A 141 15.26 -10.70 41.54
C PRO A 141 14.56 -12.04 41.77
N VAL A 142 15.32 -13.13 41.91
CA VAL A 142 14.83 -14.49 42.17
C VAL A 142 15.73 -15.18 43.20
N ALA A 143 15.19 -16.16 43.92
CA ALA A 143 16.00 -16.97 44.84
C ALA A 143 16.91 -17.91 44.04
N GLY A 144 18.20 -17.94 44.37
CA GLY A 144 19.16 -18.77 43.66
C GLY A 144 20.60 -18.58 44.11
N LEU A 145 21.51 -19.27 43.43
CA LEU A 145 22.94 -19.11 43.61
C LEU A 145 23.46 -18.01 42.69
N TYR A 146 24.25 -17.08 43.25
CA TYR A 146 24.88 -15.99 42.53
C TYR A 146 26.39 -16.03 42.73
N VAL A 147 27.14 -15.66 41.69
CA VAL A 147 28.60 -15.55 41.73
C VAL A 147 28.96 -14.09 41.47
N PHE A 148 29.73 -13.50 42.37
CA PHE A 148 30.29 -12.17 42.20
C PHE A 148 31.80 -12.28 42.01
N SER A 149 32.32 -11.56 41.02
CA SER A 149 33.75 -11.42 40.79
C SER A 149 34.05 -9.94 40.57
N THR A 150 35.16 -9.47 41.14
CA THR A 150 35.62 -8.09 40.99
C THR A 150 37.13 -8.05 40.89
N THR A 151 37.64 -7.15 40.07
CA THR A 151 39.06 -6.84 39.97
C THR A 151 39.22 -5.37 40.27
N LEU A 152 40.02 -5.04 41.28
CA LEU A 152 40.34 -3.66 41.64
C LEU A 152 41.81 -3.39 41.35
N MET A 153 42.08 -2.30 40.66
CA MET A 153 43.43 -1.80 40.43
C MET A 153 43.65 -0.57 41.31
N SER A 154 44.82 -0.48 41.94
CA SER A 154 45.20 0.64 42.79
C SER A 154 46.65 0.99 42.51
N SER A 155 46.92 2.29 42.38
CA SER A 155 48.27 2.86 42.32
C SER A 155 48.53 3.66 43.60
N LYS A 156 49.81 3.79 43.97
CA LYS A 156 50.19 4.72 45.03
C LYS A 156 50.04 6.15 44.48
N GLY A 157 49.23 6.95 45.17
CA GLY A 157 49.23 8.41 45.03
C GLY A 157 50.49 9.04 45.59
#